data_AF-S9P060-F1
#
_entry.id   AF-S9P060-F1
#
_cell.length_a   1.000
_cell.length_b   1.000
_cell.length_c   1.000
_cell.angle_alpha   90.00
_cell.angle_beta   90.00
_cell.angle_gamma   90.00
#
_symmetry.space_group_name_H-M   'P 1'
#
loop_
_entity.id
_entity.type
_entity.pdbx_description
1 polymer ?
#
loop_
_entity_poly.entity_id
_entity_poly.type
_entity_poly.pdbx_seq_one_letter_code
_entity_poly.pdbx_strand_id
1 'polypeptide(L)'
;MPFMHPTSTLPGFLRVYALPALWLFALPLFGLWFSGHAIDRFDRDVLATIERQISQDTELEEERRKETLAFFSAVPASAACFAEGEELAGFRESLGEACSDARQFQWMGRLALASLVLGIVSAVIALLCALAAFVSRPFQYGGFVVGWNVLRVTGALQALAQGGLAVWLSYWMTAVWFERYVPKLILMVGILAGLALFHVVVAIFRRPAMDFEVEAEVLDEARAPELWAHVRQMCERLGTAPPDHILAGIDTNFFVTESEVRVGERTLSGRTLFVSLSLLRLLERSEADAVLAHEMGHLLGGDTGHGKRLAPMLAHFGHYLQTLHEGVLTRPIFHFMVAYRGLFELSLGRSRRASELAADRLAAGITSGRDIARSLVKVGAYASFRDRVESDLFAGGEQQTVAIAQRVALGFADYASSEAVHGDLHGSVTPHPFDSHPPLSARLENVGEVLTSADVSRVLLEPTTSSWTSAILEADLLEARLWGAYEARFAQAHDLALAYRYVPSTEAERQHVEKHFPPLTFAGKEAGLEVQLDFAQVNCTEWEQPVRLDQVKSASTEERLFKKYLDLQLKEGGLFKGKRSICLSKLRDADGMLQAFGHYLGRHRAMEEHQAQSKQAA
;
A
#
# COMPACT_ATOMS: atom_id res chain seq x y z
N MET A 1 -2.99 -3.65 -3.29
CA MET A 1 -1.74 -3.92 -2.54
C MET A 1 -0.56 -3.18 -3.22
N PRO A 2 -0.35 -1.88 -2.98
CA PRO A 2 0.53 -1.05 -3.82
C PRO A 2 2.04 -1.32 -3.67
N PHE A 3 2.46 -2.01 -2.60
CA PHE A 3 3.88 -2.10 -2.19
C PHE A 3 4.45 -3.52 -2.16
N MET A 4 3.66 -4.51 -2.59
CA MET A 4 4.09 -5.91 -2.65
C MET A 4 4.55 -6.19 -4.07
N HIS A 5 5.83 -6.53 -4.24
CA HIS A 5 6.34 -7.00 -5.52
C HIS A 5 6.36 -8.53 -5.54
N PRO A 6 5.83 -9.16 -6.60
CA PRO A 6 5.94 -10.60 -6.77
C PRO A 6 7.41 -10.98 -6.98
N THR A 7 7.97 -11.78 -6.07
CA THR A 7 9.29 -12.39 -6.22
C THR A 7 9.20 -13.88 -5.94
N SER A 8 9.50 -14.71 -6.93
CA SER A 8 9.43 -16.17 -6.85
C SER A 8 10.68 -16.84 -6.27
N THR A 9 11.78 -16.09 -6.10
CA THR A 9 13.07 -16.64 -5.69
C THR A 9 13.53 -16.09 -4.35
N LEU A 10 14.20 -16.91 -3.55
CA LEU A 10 14.81 -16.48 -2.29
C LEU A 10 15.75 -15.26 -2.47
N PRO A 11 16.62 -15.21 -3.52
CA PRO A 11 17.37 -14.00 -3.86
C PRO A 11 16.50 -12.78 -4.17
N GLY A 12 15.38 -12.97 -4.87
CA GLY A 12 14.42 -11.89 -5.16
C GLY A 12 13.79 -11.35 -3.87
N PHE A 13 13.36 -12.23 -2.97
CA PHE A 13 12.81 -11.85 -1.68
C PHE A 13 13.84 -11.09 -0.83
N LEU A 14 15.08 -11.58 -0.76
CA LEU A 14 16.16 -10.90 -0.04
C LEU A 14 16.42 -9.50 -0.60
N ARG A 15 16.44 -9.35 -1.93
CA ARG A 15 16.70 -8.06 -2.58
C ARG A 15 15.57 -7.05 -2.38
N VAL A 16 14.32 -7.50 -2.48
CA VAL A 16 13.14 -6.62 -2.41
C VAL A 16 12.75 -6.29 -0.98
N TYR A 17 12.85 -7.25 -0.06
CA TYR A 17 12.33 -7.11 1.30
C TYR A 17 13.45 -6.99 2.35
N ALA A 18 14.48 -7.85 2.32
CA ALA A 18 15.48 -7.90 3.39
C ALA A 18 16.52 -6.78 3.30
N LEU A 19 17.10 -6.50 2.13
CA LEU A 19 18.12 -5.46 1.96
C LEU A 19 17.58 -4.05 2.31
N PRO A 20 16.39 -3.63 1.85
CA PRO A 20 15.85 -2.32 2.24
C PRO A 20 15.56 -2.23 3.74
N ALA A 21 15.16 -3.33 4.39
CA ALA A 21 14.92 -3.35 5.83
C ALA A 21 16.20 -3.08 6.65
N LEU A 22 17.38 -3.37 6.11
CA LEU A 22 18.66 -3.08 6.79
C LEU A 22 18.95 -1.59 6.92
N TRP A 23 18.29 -0.72 6.14
CA TRP A 23 18.44 0.72 6.25
C TRP A 23 18.06 1.26 7.63
N LEU A 24 17.20 0.55 8.37
CA LEU A 24 16.87 0.89 9.75
C LEU A 24 18.10 0.95 10.67
N PHE A 25 19.16 0.19 10.35
CA PHE A 25 20.37 0.10 11.18
C PHE A 25 21.48 1.07 10.74
N ALA A 26 21.36 1.73 9.59
CA ALA A 26 22.43 2.55 9.03
C ALA A 26 22.81 3.74 9.92
N LEU A 27 21.83 4.55 10.35
CA LEU A 27 22.10 5.72 11.19
C LEU A 27 22.61 5.33 12.60
N PRO A 28 22.03 4.33 13.30
CA PRO A 28 22.58 3.87 14.57
C PRO A 28 23.99 3.29 14.46
N LEU A 29 24.30 2.51 13.41
CA LEU A 29 25.68 2.03 13.19
C LEU A 29 26.65 3.19 13.01
N PHE A 30 26.27 4.20 12.20
CA PHE A 30 27.08 5.38 11.99
C PHE A 30 27.25 6.20 13.28
N GLY A 31 26.18 6.40 14.05
CA GLY A 31 26.22 7.12 15.33
C GLY A 31 27.12 6.43 16.36
N LEU A 32 27.05 5.10 16.44
CA LEU A 32 27.92 4.31 17.32
C LEU A 32 29.39 4.48 16.91
N TRP A 33 29.69 4.31 15.63
CA TRP A 33 31.04 4.52 15.10
C TRP A 33 31.54 5.96 15.35
N PHE A 34 30.73 6.97 15.04
CA PHE A 34 31.10 8.37 15.18
C PHE A 34 31.34 8.74 16.65
N SER A 35 30.52 8.24 17.57
CA SER A 35 30.73 8.48 19.01
C SER A 35 32.06 7.93 19.51
N GLY A 36 32.45 6.72 19.07
CA GLY A 36 33.76 6.14 19.37
C GLY A 36 34.89 6.95 18.75
N HIS A 37 34.75 7.32 17.47
CA HIS A 37 35.74 8.16 16.78
C HIS A 37 35.96 9.51 17.46
N ALA A 38 34.88 10.16 17.93
CA ALA A 38 34.94 11.43 18.62
C ALA A 38 35.62 11.31 19.99
N ILE A 39 35.34 10.24 20.75
CA ILE A 39 36.01 9.94 22.02
C ILE A 39 37.51 9.68 21.79
N ASP A 40 37.87 8.83 20.83
CA ASP A 40 39.28 8.53 20.53
C ASP A 40 40.04 9.79 20.08
N ARG A 41 39.37 10.67 19.34
CA ARG A 41 39.95 11.96 18.93
C ARG A 41 40.14 12.87 20.14
N PHE A 42 39.12 13.01 20.99
CA PHE A 42 39.22 13.78 22.22
C PHE A 42 40.40 13.32 23.09
N ASP A 43 40.55 12.02 23.28
CA ASP A 43 41.67 11.45 24.05
C ASP A 43 43.03 11.79 23.45
N ARG A 44 43.18 11.68 22.11
CA ARG A 44 44.41 12.05 21.42
C ARG A 44 44.71 13.55 21.50
N ASP A 45 43.71 14.40 21.31
CA ASP A 45 43.88 15.86 21.29
C ASP A 45 44.27 16.38 22.70
N VAL A 46 43.65 15.82 23.76
CA VAL A 46 44.03 16.11 25.15
C VAL A 46 45.43 15.61 25.46
N LEU A 47 45.75 14.36 25.11
CA LEU A 47 47.08 13.80 25.36
C LEU A 47 48.17 14.61 24.65
N ALA A 48 47.99 14.95 23.38
CA ALA A 48 48.94 15.77 22.63
C ALA A 48 49.13 17.18 23.24
N THR A 49 48.06 17.76 23.81
CA THR A 49 48.13 19.05 24.49
C THR A 49 48.91 18.94 25.81
N ILE A 50 48.66 17.89 26.60
CA ILE A 50 49.37 17.61 27.85
C ILE A 50 50.84 17.31 27.59
N GLU A 51 51.15 16.44 26.62
CA GLU A 51 52.52 16.12 26.19
C GLU A 51 53.29 17.40 25.80
N ARG A 52 52.65 18.27 25.02
CA ARG A 52 53.22 19.55 24.62
C ARG A 52 53.49 20.45 25.82
N GLN A 53 52.53 20.61 26.74
CA GLN A 53 52.69 21.42 27.95
C GLN A 53 53.82 20.89 28.84
N ILE A 54 53.86 19.59 29.12
CA ILE A 54 54.87 18.95 29.97
C ILE A 54 56.27 19.02 29.32
N SER A 55 56.36 18.87 28.00
CA SER A 55 57.64 18.96 27.27
C SER A 55 58.23 20.38 27.27
N GLN A 56 57.38 21.41 27.39
CA GLN A 56 57.76 22.81 27.39
C GLN A 56 58.03 23.36 28.80
N ASP A 57 57.69 22.58 29.84
CA ASP A 57 57.95 22.94 31.23
C ASP A 57 59.41 22.68 31.61
N THR A 58 60.17 23.77 31.77
CA THR A 58 61.59 23.76 32.13
C THR A 58 61.85 23.58 33.62
N GLU A 59 60.82 23.63 34.47
CA GLU A 59 60.95 23.53 35.93
C GLU A 59 60.77 22.09 36.44
N LEU A 60 60.27 21.17 35.60
CA LEU A 60 60.07 19.76 35.93
C LEU A 60 61.36 18.92 35.81
N GLU A 61 61.69 18.20 36.87
CA GLU A 61 62.76 17.19 36.92
C GLU A 61 62.47 16.00 35.96
N GLU A 62 63.49 15.47 35.27
CA GLU A 62 63.29 14.50 34.17
C GLU A 62 62.57 13.21 34.58
N GLU A 63 62.82 12.68 35.77
CA GLU A 63 62.15 11.48 36.27
C GLU A 63 60.66 11.74 36.53
N ARG A 64 60.33 12.87 37.16
CA ARG A 64 58.94 13.28 37.41
C ARG A 64 58.19 13.59 36.12
N ARG A 65 58.89 14.11 35.10
CA ARG A 65 58.36 14.32 33.75
C ARG A 65 57.94 12.99 33.11
N LYS A 66 58.79 11.96 33.18
CA LYS A 66 58.47 10.62 32.63
C LYS A 66 57.30 9.95 33.36
N GLU A 67 57.26 10.03 34.69
CA GLU A 67 56.14 9.48 35.48
C GLU A 67 54.81 10.15 35.15
N THR A 68 54.81 11.48 35.03
CA THR A 68 53.60 12.24 34.70
C THR A 68 53.10 11.93 33.29
N LEU A 69 53.99 11.83 32.30
CA LEU A 69 53.63 11.40 30.94
C LEU A 69 53.11 9.96 30.92
N ALA A 70 53.74 9.05 31.66
CA ALA A 70 53.29 7.66 31.75
C ALA A 70 51.87 7.55 32.35
N PHE A 71 51.54 8.40 33.34
CA PHE A 71 50.20 8.47 33.90
C PHE A 71 49.15 8.90 32.87
N PHE A 72 49.37 10.03 32.18
CA PHE A 72 48.40 10.54 31.19
C PHE A 72 48.29 9.67 29.93
N SER A 73 49.35 8.96 29.55
CA SER A 73 49.29 7.97 28.48
C SER A 73 48.56 6.68 28.90
N ALA A 74 48.58 6.34 30.19
CA ALA A 74 47.89 5.16 30.73
C ALA A 74 46.40 5.41 31.02
N VAL A 75 46.01 6.65 31.35
CA VAL A 75 44.64 7.03 31.70
C VAL A 75 44.07 7.97 30.64
N PRO A 76 43.23 7.49 29.71
CA PRO A 76 42.57 8.33 28.71
C PRO A 76 41.74 9.45 29.39
N ALA A 77 41.71 10.63 28.78
CA ALA A 77 40.96 11.78 29.30
C ALA A 77 39.45 11.48 29.43
N SER A 78 38.90 10.72 28.48
CA SER A 78 37.52 10.24 28.48
C SER A 78 37.22 9.36 29.69
N ALA A 79 38.16 8.48 30.08
CA ALA A 79 38.03 7.64 31.27
C ALA A 79 37.95 8.48 32.54
N ALA A 80 38.74 9.55 32.65
CA ALA A 80 38.64 10.50 33.76
C ALA A 80 37.29 11.25 33.77
N CYS A 81 36.76 11.62 32.59
CA CYS A 81 35.45 12.26 32.48
C CYS A 81 34.27 11.34 32.86
N PHE A 82 34.41 10.02 32.67
CA PHE A 82 33.40 9.03 33.00
C PHE A 82 33.51 8.47 34.41
N ALA A 83 34.69 8.56 35.02
CA ALA A 83 34.91 8.08 36.39
C ALA A 83 34.12 8.92 37.40
N GLU A 84 33.54 8.25 38.40
CA GLU A 84 32.85 8.88 39.54
C GLU A 84 33.72 8.95 40.80
N GLY A 85 34.82 8.19 40.87
CA GLY A 85 35.72 8.12 42.02
C GLY A 85 36.58 9.38 42.26
N GLU A 86 37.11 9.52 43.47
CA GLU A 86 37.94 10.67 43.88
C GLU A 86 39.35 10.66 43.25
N GLU A 87 39.88 9.49 42.87
CA GLU A 87 41.25 9.33 42.35
C GLU A 87 41.52 10.15 41.09
N LEU A 88 40.51 10.33 40.22
CA LEU A 88 40.61 11.09 38.98
C LEU A 88 39.87 12.44 39.05
N ALA A 89 39.40 12.86 40.24
CA ALA A 89 38.64 14.09 40.40
C ALA A 89 39.42 15.33 39.95
N GLY A 90 40.70 15.43 40.30
CA GLY A 90 41.55 16.54 39.89
C GLY A 90 41.77 16.60 38.38
N PHE A 91 41.93 15.46 37.71
CA PHE A 91 42.05 15.41 36.24
C PHE A 91 40.71 15.72 35.55
N ARG A 92 39.60 15.24 36.10
CA ARG A 92 38.26 15.56 35.60
C ARG A 92 37.94 17.05 35.73
N GLU A 93 38.29 17.67 36.85
CA GLU A 93 38.08 19.10 37.09
C GLU A 93 38.92 19.97 36.15
N SER A 94 40.15 19.56 35.83
CA SER A 94 41.02 20.31 34.89
C SER A 94 40.49 20.30 33.45
N LEU A 95 39.72 19.27 33.07
CA LEU A 95 39.09 19.16 31.75
C LEU A 95 37.80 20.00 31.62
N GLY A 96 37.17 20.39 32.73
CA GLY A 96 36.04 21.32 32.75
C GLY A 96 34.88 20.92 31.81
N GLU A 97 34.44 21.86 30.97
CA GLU A 97 33.33 21.67 30.01
C GLU A 97 33.62 20.58 28.98
N ALA A 98 34.88 20.27 28.70
CA ALA A 98 35.25 19.22 27.73
C ALA A 98 34.80 17.82 28.20
N CYS A 99 34.66 17.61 29.51
CA CYS A 99 34.04 16.38 30.04
C CYS A 99 32.54 16.31 29.79
N SER A 100 31.83 17.43 29.64
CA SER A 100 30.41 17.44 29.25
C SER A 100 30.27 16.92 27.82
N ASP A 101 31.14 17.36 26.91
CA ASP A 101 31.17 16.91 25.52
C ASP A 101 31.51 15.42 25.42
N ALA A 102 32.54 14.96 26.15
CA ALA A 102 32.90 13.54 26.25
C ALA A 102 31.72 12.67 26.73
N ARG A 103 30.99 13.15 27.75
CA ARG A 103 29.77 12.49 28.24
C ARG A 103 28.70 12.49 27.16
N GLN A 104 28.49 13.58 26.44
CA GLN A 104 27.52 13.61 25.35
C GLN A 104 27.82 12.54 24.28
N PHE A 105 29.08 12.36 23.88
CA PHE A 105 29.48 11.27 22.97
C PHE A 105 29.13 9.89 23.55
N GLN A 106 29.44 9.65 24.84
CA GLN A 106 29.14 8.37 25.49
C GLN A 106 27.63 8.08 25.52
N TRP A 107 26.81 9.07 25.90
CA TRP A 107 25.36 8.90 25.98
C TRP A 107 24.75 8.62 24.61
N MET A 108 25.22 9.32 23.57
CA MET A 108 24.74 9.11 22.21
C MET A 108 25.23 7.79 21.61
N GLY A 109 26.43 7.33 21.96
CA GLY A 109 26.89 5.98 21.65
C GLY A 109 26.01 4.90 22.30
N ARG A 110 25.63 5.08 23.57
CA ARG A 110 24.69 4.18 24.26
C ARG A 110 23.29 4.21 23.63
N LEU A 111 22.78 5.38 23.23
CA LEU A 111 21.51 5.51 22.53
C LEU A 111 21.56 4.79 21.17
N ALA A 112 22.64 4.95 20.41
CA ALA A 112 22.85 4.27 19.13
C ALA A 112 22.89 2.76 19.32
N LEU A 113 23.62 2.25 20.31
CA LEU A 113 23.66 0.83 20.66
C LEU A 113 22.27 0.30 21.09
N ALA A 114 21.56 1.04 21.94
CA ALA A 114 20.21 0.68 22.36
C ALA A 114 19.23 0.63 21.18
N SER A 115 19.35 1.56 20.23
CA SER A 115 18.58 1.57 18.98
C SER A 115 18.91 0.35 18.11
N LEU A 116 20.18 -0.05 17.99
CA LEU A 116 20.55 -1.28 17.29
C LEU A 116 19.94 -2.52 17.94
N VAL A 117 20.09 -2.67 19.26
CA VAL A 117 19.54 -3.80 20.02
C VAL A 117 18.02 -3.85 19.90
N LEU A 118 17.34 -2.71 20.03
CA LEU A 118 15.88 -2.62 19.86
C LEU A 118 15.44 -3.07 18.46
N GLY A 119 16.18 -2.68 17.41
CA GLY A 119 15.90 -3.09 16.04
C GLY A 119 16.07 -4.60 15.83
N ILE A 120 17.15 -5.17 16.37
CA ILE A 120 17.43 -6.61 16.30
C ILE A 120 16.37 -7.41 17.06
N VAL A 121 16.07 -7.03 18.30
CA VAL A 121 15.03 -7.68 19.12
C VAL A 121 13.67 -7.60 18.43
N SER A 122 13.32 -6.44 17.86
CA SER A 122 12.09 -6.29 17.07
C SER A 122 12.06 -7.21 15.86
N ALA A 123 13.18 -7.36 15.16
CA ALA A 123 13.30 -8.23 13.99
C ALA A 123 13.13 -9.71 14.37
N VAL A 124 13.74 -10.14 15.47
CA VAL A 124 13.59 -11.50 16.01
C VAL A 124 12.15 -11.77 16.40
N ILE A 125 11.50 -10.86 17.14
CA ILE A 125 10.09 -11.01 17.53
C ILE A 125 9.19 -11.05 16.29
N ALA A 126 9.39 -10.16 15.32
CA ALA A 126 8.63 -10.12 14.09
C ALA A 126 8.78 -11.42 13.28
N LEU A 127 10.00 -11.95 13.19
CA LEU A 127 10.29 -13.23 12.53
C LEU A 127 9.60 -14.39 13.26
N LEU A 128 9.70 -14.47 14.59
CA LEU A 128 9.03 -15.51 15.38
C LEU A 128 7.50 -15.44 15.20
N CYS A 129 6.92 -14.23 15.19
CA CYS A 129 5.50 -14.04 14.93
C CYS A 129 5.11 -14.48 13.51
N ALA A 130 5.92 -14.15 12.51
CA ALA A 130 5.70 -14.57 11.13
C ALA A 130 5.83 -16.09 10.96
N LEU A 131 6.80 -16.73 11.62
CA LEU A 131 6.97 -18.19 11.61
C LEU A 131 5.81 -18.89 12.33
N ALA A 132 5.37 -18.37 13.47
CA ALA A 132 4.19 -18.88 14.18
C ALA A 132 2.93 -18.84 13.31
N ALA A 133 2.82 -17.85 12.41
CA ALA A 133 1.71 -17.77 11.47
C ALA A 133 1.62 -18.95 10.48
N PHE A 134 2.68 -19.73 10.30
CA PHE A 134 2.64 -20.95 9.47
C PHE A 134 2.06 -22.17 10.21
N VAL A 135 1.87 -22.09 11.54
CA VAL A 135 1.43 -23.22 12.36
C VAL A 135 -0.08 -23.46 12.24
N SER A 136 -0.89 -22.43 12.50
CA SER A 136 -2.35 -22.50 12.38
C SER A 136 -2.99 -21.11 12.39
N ARG A 137 -4.29 -21.02 12.07
CA ARG A 137 -5.04 -19.75 11.97
C ARG A 137 -5.08 -18.92 13.27
N PRO A 138 -5.24 -19.51 14.47
CA PRO A 138 -5.14 -18.74 15.71
C PRO A 138 -3.77 -18.11 15.91
N PHE A 139 -2.69 -18.84 15.61
CA PHE A 139 -1.32 -18.31 15.66
C PHE A 139 -1.04 -17.31 14.54
N GLN A 140 -1.69 -17.44 13.38
CA GLN A 140 -1.65 -16.45 12.31
C GLN A 140 -2.27 -15.13 12.75
N TYR A 141 -3.50 -15.15 13.29
CA TYR A 141 -4.12 -13.94 13.84
C TYR A 141 -3.32 -13.36 15.01
N GLY A 142 -2.99 -14.19 16.02
CA GLY A 142 -2.26 -13.76 17.21
C GLY A 142 -0.86 -13.23 16.86
N GLY A 143 -0.12 -13.92 16.00
CA GLY A 143 1.18 -13.50 15.51
C GLY A 143 1.11 -12.20 14.72
N PHE A 144 0.05 -11.98 13.93
CA PHE A 144 -0.17 -10.69 13.27
C PHE A 144 -0.37 -9.56 14.28
N VAL A 145 -1.30 -9.75 15.23
CA VAL A 145 -1.66 -8.72 16.20
C VAL A 145 -0.47 -8.39 17.10
N VAL A 146 0.25 -9.40 17.61
CA VAL A 146 1.43 -9.20 18.45
C VAL A 146 2.53 -8.53 17.64
N GLY A 147 2.89 -9.07 16.48
CA GLY A 147 3.92 -8.50 15.62
C GLY A 147 3.62 -7.06 15.21
N TRP A 148 2.37 -6.78 14.83
CA TRP A 148 1.90 -5.43 14.53
C TRP A 148 2.08 -4.46 15.71
N ASN A 149 1.58 -4.82 16.90
CA ASN A 149 1.68 -3.94 18.07
C ASN A 149 3.14 -3.71 18.49
N VAL A 150 3.98 -4.74 18.46
CA VAL A 150 5.42 -4.62 18.73
C VAL A 150 6.07 -3.68 17.72
N LEU A 151 5.92 -3.96 16.42
CA LEU A 151 6.53 -3.17 15.35
C LEU A 151 6.07 -1.71 15.37
N ARG A 152 4.80 -1.46 15.69
CA ARG A 152 4.25 -0.11 15.81
C ARG A 152 4.93 0.67 16.93
N VAL A 153 5.05 0.07 18.12
CA VAL A 153 5.69 0.73 19.29
C VAL A 153 7.19 0.90 19.06
N THR A 154 7.87 -0.16 18.63
CA THR A 154 9.32 -0.09 18.42
C THR A 154 9.69 0.79 17.24
N GLY A 155 8.86 0.84 16.19
CA GLY A 155 9.01 1.79 15.08
C GLY A 155 8.92 3.26 15.55
N ALA A 156 8.00 3.60 16.44
CA ALA A 156 7.92 4.94 17.01
C ALA A 156 9.14 5.28 17.89
N LEU A 157 9.59 4.33 18.72
CA LEU A 157 10.81 4.49 19.51
C LEU A 157 12.06 4.64 18.62
N GLN A 158 12.14 3.89 17.52
CA GLN A 158 13.20 4.02 16.52
C GLN A 158 13.19 5.39 15.85
N ALA A 159 12.02 5.88 15.43
CA ALA A 159 11.89 7.22 14.84
C ALA A 159 12.38 8.31 15.80
N LEU A 160 12.01 8.21 17.08
CA LEU A 160 12.44 9.15 18.12
C LEU A 160 13.96 9.07 18.36
N ALA A 161 14.49 7.87 18.58
CA ALA A 161 15.92 7.68 18.87
C ALA A 161 16.81 8.12 17.68
N GLN A 162 16.43 7.75 16.46
CA GLN A 162 17.16 8.10 15.25
C GLN A 162 17.01 9.58 14.90
N GLY A 163 15.84 10.18 15.14
CA GLY A 163 15.65 11.62 15.02
C GLY A 163 16.58 12.40 15.96
N GLY A 164 16.66 12.00 17.23
CA GLY A 164 17.60 12.58 18.20
C GLY A 164 19.06 12.40 17.78
N LEU A 165 19.43 11.21 17.30
CA LEU A 165 20.77 10.92 16.80
C LEU A 165 21.12 11.76 15.56
N ALA A 166 20.19 11.96 14.62
CA ALA A 166 20.41 12.78 13.44
C ALA A 166 20.65 14.25 13.81
N VAL A 167 19.85 14.81 14.72
CA VAL A 167 20.03 16.19 15.23
C VAL A 167 21.39 16.33 15.90
N TRP A 168 21.76 15.38 16.75
CA TRP A 168 23.05 15.36 17.42
C TRP A 168 24.24 15.28 16.45
N LEU A 169 24.17 14.38 15.47
CA LEU A 169 25.18 14.25 14.42
C LEU A 169 25.31 15.55 13.59
N SER A 170 24.18 16.21 13.30
CA SER A 170 24.20 17.45 12.51
C SER A 170 24.99 18.59 13.18
N TYR A 171 25.05 18.60 14.52
CA TYR A 171 25.91 19.51 15.27
C TYR A 171 27.36 19.00 15.29
N TRP A 172 27.57 17.78 15.81
CA TRP A 172 28.92 17.29 16.12
C TRP A 172 29.78 16.97 14.91
N MET A 173 29.21 16.49 13.81
CA MET A 173 30.00 16.27 12.59
C MET A 173 30.60 17.57 12.07
N THR A 174 29.84 18.66 12.15
CA THR A 174 30.33 19.99 11.72
C THR A 174 31.36 20.55 12.70
N ALA A 175 31.13 20.37 14.00
CA ALA A 175 32.04 20.82 15.04
C ALA A 175 33.39 20.09 15.00
N VAL A 176 33.40 18.76 14.90
CA VAL A 176 34.62 17.93 14.99
C VAL A 176 35.52 18.06 13.76
N TRP A 177 34.94 18.13 12.55
CA TRP A 177 35.74 18.12 11.31
C TRP A 177 35.96 19.49 10.69
N PHE A 178 35.06 20.45 10.95
CA PHE A 178 35.13 21.76 10.31
C PHE A 178 35.29 22.91 11.31
N GLU A 179 35.33 22.61 12.61
CA GLU A 179 35.44 23.59 13.70
C GLU A 179 34.39 24.71 13.57
N ARG A 180 33.21 24.36 13.05
CA ARG A 180 32.13 25.29 12.73
C ARG A 180 30.79 24.68 13.10
N TYR A 181 29.89 25.51 13.61
CA TYR A 181 28.50 25.16 13.82
C TYR A 181 27.64 25.75 12.70
N VAL A 182 26.70 24.96 12.18
CA VAL A 182 25.75 25.42 11.15
C VAL A 182 24.34 25.37 11.74
N PRO A 183 23.86 26.41 12.46
CA PRO A 183 22.56 26.41 13.11
C PRO A 183 21.39 26.12 12.16
N LYS A 184 21.49 26.57 10.90
CA LYS A 184 20.49 26.31 9.86
C LYS A 184 20.34 24.81 9.56
N LEU A 185 21.44 24.06 9.56
CA LEU A 185 21.44 22.61 9.34
C LEU A 185 20.76 21.89 10.51
N ILE A 186 21.12 22.25 11.74
CA ILE A 186 20.56 21.65 12.96
C ILE A 186 19.05 21.89 13.02
N LEU A 187 18.61 23.12 12.76
CA LEU A 187 17.18 23.47 12.73
C LEU A 187 16.45 22.68 11.64
N MET A 188 17.01 22.60 10.43
CA MET A 188 16.43 21.83 9.33
C MET A 188 16.28 20.35 9.70
N VAL A 189 17.33 19.72 10.24
CA VAL A 189 17.30 18.32 10.67
C VAL A 189 16.31 18.11 11.82
N GLY A 190 16.22 19.04 12.76
CA GLY A 190 15.26 19.01 13.87
C GLY A 190 13.81 19.07 13.39
N ILE A 191 13.49 19.98 12.47
CA ILE A 191 12.14 20.07 11.86
C ILE A 191 11.81 18.77 11.13
N LEU A 192 12.75 18.27 10.34
CA LEU A 192 12.61 17.02 9.60
C LEU A 192 12.35 15.82 10.53
N ALA A 193 13.11 15.68 11.62
CA ALA A 193 12.90 14.64 12.62
C ALA A 193 11.54 14.79 13.34
N GLY A 194 11.15 16.02 13.67
CA GLY A 194 9.84 16.31 14.27
C GLY A 194 8.67 15.95 13.36
N LEU A 195 8.76 16.29 12.07
CA LEU A 195 7.77 15.89 11.06
C LEU A 195 7.70 14.37 10.92
N ALA A 196 8.85 13.68 10.87
CA ALA A 196 8.89 12.22 10.79
C ALA A 196 8.19 11.56 11.98
N LEU A 197 8.46 12.03 13.20
CA LEU A 197 7.79 11.54 14.41
C LEU A 197 6.29 11.84 14.38
N PHE A 198 5.90 13.05 13.96
CA PHE A 198 4.49 13.42 13.80
C PHE A 198 3.76 12.49 12.83
N HIS A 199 4.35 12.19 11.66
CA HIS A 199 3.78 11.25 10.69
C HIS A 199 3.59 9.86 11.29
N VAL A 200 4.59 9.35 12.02
CA VAL A 200 4.47 8.05 12.71
C VAL A 200 3.32 8.06 13.72
N VAL A 201 3.23 9.10 14.55
CA VAL A 201 2.19 9.22 15.58
C VAL A 201 0.80 9.33 14.95
N VAL A 202 0.62 10.16 13.92
CA VAL A 202 -0.67 10.29 13.21
C VAL A 202 -1.07 8.96 12.57
N ALA A 203 -0.13 8.24 11.97
CA ALA A 203 -0.39 6.94 11.36
C ALA A 203 -0.89 5.90 12.37
N ILE A 204 -0.43 5.94 13.63
CA ILE A 204 -0.85 5.02 14.71
C ILE A 204 -2.34 5.17 15.06
N PHE A 205 -2.88 6.39 14.99
CA PHE A 205 -4.23 6.70 15.44
C PHE A 205 -5.28 6.72 14.33
N ARG A 206 -4.87 6.76 13.05
CA ARG A 206 -5.81 6.71 11.92
C ARG A 206 -6.37 5.32 11.73
N ARG A 207 -7.70 5.22 11.73
CA ARG A 207 -8.43 4.00 11.40
C ARG A 207 -9.05 4.14 10.01
N PRO A 208 -8.83 3.19 9.09
CA PRO A 208 -9.54 3.19 7.82
C PRO A 208 -11.01 2.84 8.05
N ALA A 209 -11.91 3.48 7.29
CA ALA A 209 -13.27 2.99 7.12
C ALA A 209 -13.22 1.66 6.36
N MET A 210 -14.03 0.69 6.77
CA MET A 210 -14.07 -0.66 6.20
C MET A 210 -15.51 -0.95 5.83
N ASP A 211 -15.97 -0.33 4.75
CA ASP A 211 -17.30 -0.57 4.23
C ASP A 211 -17.20 -1.65 3.16
N PHE A 212 -17.71 -2.85 3.47
CA PHE A 212 -17.84 -3.92 2.48
C PHE A 212 -19.19 -3.74 1.77
N GLU A 213 -19.18 -2.90 0.74
CA GLU A 213 -20.34 -2.63 -0.09
C GLU A 213 -20.40 -3.60 -1.27
N VAL A 214 -21.56 -4.23 -1.45
CA VAL A 214 -21.81 -5.19 -2.51
C VAL A 214 -23.03 -4.73 -3.29
N GLU A 215 -22.90 -4.68 -4.61
CA GLU A 215 -24.03 -4.42 -5.49
C GLU A 215 -24.83 -5.71 -5.70
N ALA A 216 -25.86 -5.86 -4.87
CA ALA A 216 -26.75 -7.01 -4.90
C ALA A 216 -28.16 -6.60 -4.49
N GLU A 217 -29.10 -7.52 -4.66
CA GLU A 217 -30.41 -7.45 -4.02
C GLU A 217 -30.53 -8.54 -2.97
N VAL A 218 -31.20 -8.23 -1.85
CA VAL A 218 -31.51 -9.23 -0.83
C VAL A 218 -32.56 -10.18 -1.38
N LEU A 219 -32.24 -11.46 -1.42
CA LEU A 219 -33.13 -12.49 -1.93
C LEU A 219 -33.93 -13.08 -0.76
N ASP A 220 -35.07 -12.48 -0.47
CA ASP A 220 -35.98 -12.99 0.57
C ASP A 220 -36.48 -14.41 0.25
N GLU A 221 -36.79 -15.19 1.29
CA GLU A 221 -37.26 -16.58 1.15
C GLU A 221 -38.51 -16.70 0.25
N ALA A 222 -39.40 -15.71 0.30
CA ALA A 222 -40.60 -15.68 -0.54
C ALA A 222 -40.28 -15.61 -2.05
N ARG A 223 -39.11 -15.09 -2.43
CA ARG A 223 -38.69 -14.95 -3.83
C ARG A 223 -37.93 -16.16 -4.36
N ALA A 224 -37.36 -16.99 -3.49
CA ALA A 224 -36.62 -18.18 -3.91
C ALA A 224 -36.74 -19.33 -2.88
N PRO A 225 -37.96 -19.82 -2.59
CA PRO A 225 -38.18 -20.78 -1.50
C PRO A 225 -37.45 -22.10 -1.72
N GLU A 226 -37.39 -22.59 -2.96
CA GLU A 226 -36.69 -23.83 -3.31
C GLU A 226 -35.17 -23.68 -3.09
N LEU A 227 -34.58 -22.55 -3.50
CA LEU A 227 -33.16 -22.28 -3.30
C LEU A 227 -32.81 -22.18 -1.80
N TRP A 228 -33.63 -21.47 -1.01
CA TRP A 228 -33.44 -21.35 0.43
C TRP A 228 -33.52 -22.71 1.13
N ALA A 229 -34.51 -23.54 0.78
CA ALA A 229 -34.65 -24.88 1.32
C ALA A 229 -33.44 -25.76 0.97
N HIS A 230 -32.97 -25.68 -0.28
CA HIS A 230 -31.81 -26.42 -0.75
C HIS A 230 -30.52 -26.01 -0.05
N VAL A 231 -30.27 -24.69 0.11
CA VAL A 231 -29.11 -24.17 0.85
C VAL A 231 -29.12 -24.66 2.29
N ARG A 232 -30.28 -24.69 2.97
CA ARG A 232 -30.38 -25.24 4.33
C ARG A 232 -30.07 -26.72 4.36
N GLN A 233 -30.66 -27.51 3.47
CA GLN A 233 -30.41 -28.94 3.37
C GLN A 233 -28.93 -29.25 3.12
N MET A 234 -28.28 -28.45 2.27
CA MET A 234 -26.84 -28.57 2.00
C MET A 234 -26.01 -28.25 3.26
N CYS A 235 -26.35 -27.19 3.99
CA CYS A 235 -25.69 -26.83 5.23
C CYS A 235 -25.87 -27.92 6.31
N GLU A 236 -27.05 -28.53 6.40
CA GLU A 236 -27.31 -29.68 7.29
C GLU A 236 -26.43 -30.88 6.94
N ARG A 237 -26.31 -31.24 5.65
CA ARG A 237 -25.41 -32.31 5.19
C ARG A 237 -23.94 -32.03 5.49
N LEU A 238 -23.54 -30.76 5.40
CA LEU A 238 -22.18 -30.30 5.68
C LEU A 238 -21.89 -30.11 7.17
N GLY A 239 -22.92 -30.08 8.02
CA GLY A 239 -22.77 -29.84 9.46
C GLY A 239 -22.41 -28.40 9.82
N THR A 240 -22.85 -27.41 9.04
CA THR A 240 -22.67 -25.98 9.32
C THR A 240 -24.00 -25.26 9.45
N ALA A 241 -24.08 -24.17 10.21
CA ALA A 241 -25.29 -23.36 10.27
C ALA A 241 -25.52 -22.63 8.93
N PRO A 242 -26.78 -22.55 8.46
CA PRO A 242 -27.11 -21.89 7.19
C PRO A 242 -26.83 -20.38 7.23
N PRO A 243 -26.71 -19.72 6.07
CA PRO A 243 -26.61 -18.27 6.00
C PRO A 243 -27.90 -17.60 6.50
N ASP A 244 -27.74 -16.46 7.18
CA ASP A 244 -28.85 -15.60 7.63
C ASP A 244 -29.45 -14.80 6.46
N HIS A 245 -28.62 -14.53 5.44
CA HIS A 245 -28.98 -13.74 4.27
C HIS A 245 -28.46 -14.39 2.98
N ILE A 246 -29.28 -14.40 1.94
CA ILE A 246 -28.87 -14.69 0.56
C ILE A 246 -28.96 -13.38 -0.23
N LEU A 247 -27.89 -13.02 -0.92
CA LEU A 247 -27.81 -11.90 -1.84
C LEU A 247 -27.70 -12.41 -3.26
N ALA A 248 -28.40 -11.78 -4.19
CA ALA A 248 -28.29 -12.06 -5.61
C ALA A 248 -27.66 -10.87 -6.33
N GLY A 249 -26.56 -11.11 -7.04
CA GLY A 249 -25.82 -10.09 -7.80
C GLY A 249 -25.40 -10.58 -9.18
N ILE A 250 -24.60 -9.77 -9.87
CA ILE A 250 -24.08 -10.11 -11.21
C ILE A 250 -22.57 -10.36 -11.23
N ASP A 251 -21.90 -10.36 -10.07
CA ASP A 251 -20.43 -10.54 -10.00
C ASP A 251 -20.00 -11.90 -10.57
N THR A 252 -18.72 -12.04 -10.90
CA THR A 252 -18.14 -13.24 -11.50
C THR A 252 -17.78 -14.33 -10.49
N ASN A 253 -18.37 -14.29 -9.29
CA ASN A 253 -18.11 -15.26 -8.23
C ASN A 253 -19.36 -15.55 -7.38
N PHE A 254 -19.26 -16.60 -6.57
CA PHE A 254 -20.08 -16.80 -5.39
C PHE A 254 -19.17 -16.53 -4.20
N PHE A 255 -19.73 -16.09 -3.08
CA PHE A 255 -18.94 -16.00 -1.86
C PHE A 255 -19.82 -16.13 -0.63
N VAL A 256 -19.19 -16.54 0.47
CA VAL A 256 -19.75 -16.45 1.81
C VAL A 256 -18.95 -15.46 2.66
N THR A 257 -19.63 -14.77 3.56
CA THR A 257 -18.96 -13.88 4.52
C THR A 257 -19.70 -13.88 5.86
N GLU A 258 -18.94 -13.66 6.92
CA GLU A 258 -19.47 -13.39 8.26
C GLU A 258 -19.29 -11.90 8.65
N SER A 259 -18.71 -11.09 7.75
CA SER A 259 -18.52 -9.65 7.94
C SER A 259 -19.82 -8.90 7.66
N GLU A 260 -19.94 -7.68 8.20
CA GLU A 260 -21.06 -6.81 7.86
C GLU A 260 -21.02 -6.46 6.36
N VAL A 261 -22.16 -6.58 5.70
CA VAL A 261 -22.31 -6.30 4.26
C VAL A 261 -23.25 -5.13 4.07
N ARG A 262 -22.80 -4.11 3.34
CA ARG A 262 -23.63 -2.96 2.96
C ARG A 262 -24.24 -3.22 1.58
N VAL A 263 -25.56 -3.21 1.50
CA VAL A 263 -26.33 -3.41 0.26
C VAL A 263 -27.28 -2.21 0.11
N GLY A 264 -26.90 -1.28 -0.76
CA GLY A 264 -27.53 0.03 -0.85
C GLY A 264 -27.47 0.76 0.50
N GLU A 265 -28.63 1.09 1.07
CA GLU A 265 -28.73 1.77 2.37
C GLU A 265 -28.82 0.81 3.57
N ARG A 266 -28.88 -0.50 3.33
CA ARG A 266 -29.03 -1.51 4.40
C ARG A 266 -27.67 -2.10 4.76
N THR A 267 -27.41 -2.23 6.05
CA THR A 267 -26.29 -3.02 6.57
C THR A 267 -26.81 -4.33 7.12
N LEU A 268 -26.30 -5.43 6.59
CA LEU A 268 -26.64 -6.80 6.99
C LEU A 268 -25.53 -7.35 7.89
N SER A 269 -25.93 -8.07 8.94
CA SER A 269 -25.02 -8.67 9.91
C SER A 269 -25.34 -10.15 10.06
N GLY A 270 -24.32 -10.99 10.15
CA GLY A 270 -24.49 -12.44 10.24
C GLY A 270 -23.75 -13.15 9.13
N ARG A 271 -24.17 -14.37 8.80
CA ARG A 271 -23.68 -15.13 7.65
C ARG A 271 -24.43 -14.69 6.40
N THR A 272 -23.70 -14.27 5.39
CA THR A 272 -24.26 -13.87 4.11
C THR A 272 -23.68 -14.74 3.01
N LEU A 273 -24.56 -15.33 2.20
CA LEU A 273 -24.23 -16.02 0.97
C LEU A 273 -24.55 -15.09 -0.20
N PHE A 274 -23.57 -14.82 -1.06
CA PHE A 274 -23.77 -14.13 -2.33
C PHE A 274 -23.82 -15.14 -3.46
N VAL A 275 -24.82 -14.98 -4.32
CA VAL A 275 -25.11 -15.81 -5.48
C VAL A 275 -25.07 -14.94 -6.73
N SER A 276 -24.23 -15.31 -7.69
CA SER A 276 -24.21 -14.65 -8.99
C SER A 276 -25.30 -15.21 -9.91
N LEU A 277 -26.23 -14.36 -10.32
CA LEU A 277 -27.27 -14.69 -11.29
C LEU A 277 -26.67 -15.04 -12.65
N SER A 278 -25.63 -14.30 -13.07
CA SER A 278 -24.97 -14.50 -14.35
C SER A 278 -24.24 -15.84 -14.41
N LEU A 279 -23.58 -16.24 -13.31
CA LEU A 279 -22.98 -17.57 -13.23
C LEU A 279 -24.02 -18.69 -13.09
N LEU A 280 -25.10 -18.48 -12.33
CA LEU A 280 -26.16 -19.49 -12.23
C LEU A 280 -26.73 -19.84 -13.61
N ARG A 281 -26.83 -18.91 -14.56
CA ARG A 281 -27.28 -19.22 -15.93
C ARG A 281 -26.34 -20.14 -16.70
N LEU A 282 -25.05 -20.09 -16.39
CA LEU A 282 -24.01 -20.89 -17.06
C LEU A 282 -23.86 -22.29 -16.44
N LEU A 283 -24.29 -22.44 -15.19
CA LEU A 283 -24.10 -23.64 -14.38
C LEU A 283 -25.36 -24.51 -14.38
N GLU A 284 -25.17 -25.80 -14.64
CA GLU A 284 -26.18 -26.81 -14.31
C GLU A 284 -26.40 -26.85 -12.79
N ARG A 285 -27.58 -27.29 -12.33
CA ARG A 285 -27.89 -27.34 -10.89
C ARG A 285 -26.82 -28.09 -10.08
N SER A 286 -26.29 -29.21 -10.57
CA SER A 286 -25.23 -29.96 -9.88
C SER A 286 -23.89 -29.22 -9.83
N GLU A 287 -23.56 -28.46 -10.89
CA GLU A 287 -22.36 -27.63 -10.95
C GLU A 287 -22.48 -26.43 -10.00
N ALA A 288 -23.66 -25.78 -9.97
CA ALA A 288 -23.96 -24.72 -9.02
C ALA A 288 -23.97 -25.24 -7.57
N ASP A 289 -24.49 -26.44 -7.33
CA ASP A 289 -24.41 -27.11 -6.02
C ASP A 289 -22.98 -27.35 -5.58
N ALA A 290 -22.07 -27.64 -6.53
CA ALA A 290 -20.66 -27.82 -6.26
C ALA A 290 -20.01 -26.50 -5.81
N VAL A 291 -20.33 -25.38 -6.47
CA VAL A 291 -19.86 -24.05 -6.05
C VAL A 291 -20.45 -23.66 -4.70
N LEU A 292 -21.75 -23.84 -4.50
CA LEU A 292 -22.42 -23.58 -3.23
C LEU A 292 -21.79 -24.40 -2.10
N ALA A 293 -21.60 -25.71 -2.29
CA ALA A 293 -20.96 -26.57 -1.28
C ALA A 293 -19.52 -26.15 -0.99
N HIS A 294 -18.78 -25.67 -2.00
CA HIS A 294 -17.43 -25.12 -1.85
C HIS A 294 -17.45 -23.87 -0.94
N GLU A 295 -18.34 -22.91 -1.23
CA GLU A 295 -18.51 -21.71 -0.40
C GLU A 295 -18.93 -22.04 1.04
N MET A 296 -19.89 -22.95 1.23
CA MET A 296 -20.25 -23.42 2.56
C MET A 296 -19.10 -24.16 3.27
N GLY A 297 -18.21 -24.79 2.51
CA GLY A 297 -16.94 -25.34 2.99
C GLY A 297 -16.05 -24.28 3.65
N HIS A 298 -16.04 -23.05 3.15
CA HIS A 298 -15.33 -21.92 3.78
C HIS A 298 -15.95 -21.48 5.11
N LEU A 299 -17.29 -21.54 5.23
CA LEU A 299 -17.97 -21.32 6.53
C LEU A 299 -17.57 -22.40 7.54
N LEU A 300 -17.62 -23.68 7.13
CA LEU A 300 -17.26 -24.80 8.00
C LEU A 300 -15.78 -24.76 8.40
N GLY A 301 -14.89 -24.46 7.45
CA GLY A 301 -13.46 -24.31 7.68
C GLY A 301 -13.11 -23.13 8.59
N GLY A 302 -14.04 -22.19 8.80
CA GLY A 302 -13.82 -20.97 9.58
C GLY A 302 -12.96 -19.93 8.84
N ASP A 303 -12.93 -19.97 7.50
CA ASP A 303 -12.21 -19.00 6.65
C ASP A 303 -12.82 -17.62 6.78
N THR A 304 -14.14 -17.54 6.68
CA THR A 304 -14.91 -16.30 6.73
C THR A 304 -14.77 -15.60 8.09
N GLY A 305 -14.85 -16.34 9.19
CA GLY A 305 -14.66 -15.83 10.54
C GLY A 305 -13.22 -15.39 10.82
N HIS A 306 -12.23 -16.12 10.31
CA HIS A 306 -10.83 -15.70 10.36
C HIS A 306 -10.61 -14.41 9.54
N GLY A 307 -11.14 -14.37 8.31
CA GLY A 307 -11.12 -13.21 7.42
C GLY A 307 -11.75 -11.97 8.07
N LYS A 308 -12.95 -12.11 8.67
CA LYS A 308 -13.65 -11.05 9.41
C LYS A 308 -12.78 -10.40 10.48
N ARG A 309 -12.02 -11.21 11.24
CA ARG A 309 -11.16 -10.70 12.32
C ARG A 309 -9.86 -10.10 11.79
N LEU A 310 -9.29 -10.68 10.74
CA LEU A 310 -7.98 -10.30 10.22
C LEU A 310 -8.03 -9.12 9.25
N ALA A 311 -9.07 -9.01 8.41
CA ALA A 311 -9.18 -7.99 7.37
C ALA A 311 -9.07 -6.54 7.91
N PRO A 312 -9.74 -6.15 9.01
CA PRO A 312 -9.59 -4.81 9.58
C PRO A 312 -8.15 -4.53 10.05
N MET A 313 -7.47 -5.55 10.60
CA MET A 313 -6.09 -5.44 11.06
C MET A 313 -5.12 -5.27 9.88
N LEU A 314 -5.33 -5.99 8.79
CA LEU A 314 -4.53 -5.86 7.56
C LEU A 314 -4.76 -4.50 6.89
N ALA A 315 -6.01 -4.02 6.86
CA ALA A 315 -6.32 -2.70 6.32
C ALA A 315 -5.65 -1.58 7.12
N HIS A 316 -5.71 -1.66 8.45
CA HIS A 316 -5.01 -0.71 9.33
C HIS A 316 -3.50 -0.75 9.10
N PHE A 317 -2.89 -1.94 9.02
CA PHE A 317 -1.48 -2.09 8.71
C PHE A 317 -1.12 -1.49 7.34
N GLY A 318 -1.95 -1.72 6.32
CA GLY A 318 -1.77 -1.16 4.97
C GLY A 318 -1.82 0.37 4.95
N HIS A 319 -2.79 0.95 5.66
CA HIS A 319 -2.89 2.41 5.79
C HIS A 319 -1.68 3.01 6.54
N TYR A 320 -1.20 2.32 7.57
CA TYR A 320 0.00 2.72 8.27
C TYR A 320 1.24 2.69 7.35
N LEU A 321 1.42 1.63 6.58
CA LEU A 321 2.49 1.54 5.58
C LEU A 321 2.43 2.69 4.56
N GLN A 322 1.24 3.00 4.05
CA GLN A 322 1.03 4.12 3.12
C GLN A 322 1.52 5.44 3.74
N THR A 323 1.12 5.71 4.99
CA THR A 323 1.52 6.93 5.70
C THR A 323 3.04 7.01 5.93
N LEU A 324 3.69 5.87 6.25
CA LEU A 324 5.15 5.82 6.38
C LEU A 324 5.87 5.98 5.03
N HIS A 325 5.27 5.54 3.93
CA HIS A 325 5.84 5.66 2.59
C HIS A 325 5.88 7.11 2.11
N GLU A 326 4.83 7.88 2.43
CA GLU A 326 4.71 9.31 2.11
C GLU A 326 5.79 10.15 2.83
N GLY A 327 6.20 9.75 4.03
CA GLY A 327 7.31 10.38 4.75
C GLY A 327 8.68 9.89 4.27
N VAL A 328 9.49 10.78 3.68
CA VAL A 328 10.85 10.42 3.21
C VAL A 328 11.73 9.87 4.33
N LEU A 329 11.62 10.42 5.53
CA LEU A 329 12.43 10.06 6.70
C LEU A 329 11.92 8.81 7.42
N THR A 330 10.67 8.42 7.18
CA THR A 330 10.06 7.21 7.74
C THR A 330 10.29 5.98 6.85
N ARG A 331 10.92 6.14 5.69
CA ARG A 331 11.22 5.06 4.73
C ARG A 331 11.99 3.87 5.31
N PRO A 332 13.00 4.04 6.19
CA PRO A 332 13.67 2.89 6.80
C PRO A 332 12.72 2.01 7.62
N ILE A 333 11.79 2.63 8.36
CA ILE A 333 10.77 1.93 9.15
C ILE A 333 9.76 1.27 8.21
N PHE A 334 9.35 1.96 7.14
CA PHE A 334 8.46 1.41 6.11
C PHE A 334 9.03 0.10 5.53
N HIS A 335 10.28 0.10 5.06
CA HIS A 335 10.90 -1.10 4.47
C HIS A 335 10.98 -2.27 5.46
N PHE A 336 11.31 -1.98 6.72
CA PHE A 336 11.31 -2.98 7.78
C PHE A 336 9.93 -3.61 7.98
N MET A 337 8.87 -2.80 7.97
CA MET A 337 7.50 -3.30 8.12
C MET A 337 6.97 -4.03 6.88
N VAL A 338 7.36 -3.60 5.68
CA VAL A 338 7.04 -4.30 4.43
C VAL A 338 7.65 -5.70 4.41
N ALA A 339 8.88 -5.87 4.93
CA ALA A 339 9.48 -7.19 5.05
C ALA A 339 8.67 -8.14 5.96
N TYR A 340 8.21 -7.65 7.11
CA TYR A 340 7.31 -8.42 7.98
C TYR A 340 5.98 -8.76 7.28
N ARG A 341 5.38 -7.79 6.58
CA ARG A 341 4.15 -8.01 5.82
C ARG A 341 4.31 -9.08 4.74
N GLY A 342 5.45 -9.08 4.05
CA GLY A 342 5.80 -10.05 3.03
C GLY A 342 5.87 -11.48 3.56
N LEU A 343 6.53 -11.70 4.70
CA LEU A 343 6.55 -13.02 5.35
C LEU A 343 5.15 -13.48 5.75
N PHE A 344 4.32 -12.56 6.24
CA PHE A 344 2.96 -12.86 6.64
C PHE A 344 2.06 -13.21 5.44
N GLU A 345 2.23 -12.55 4.28
CA GLU A 345 1.50 -12.92 3.06
C GLU A 345 1.82 -14.35 2.60
N LEU A 346 3.05 -14.81 2.74
CA LEU A 346 3.42 -16.18 2.37
C LEU A 346 2.65 -17.20 3.21
N SER A 347 2.50 -16.92 4.52
CA SER A 347 1.67 -17.73 5.42
C SER A 347 0.20 -17.69 5.02
N LEU A 348 -0.35 -16.51 4.71
CA LEU A 348 -1.74 -16.35 4.25
C LEU A 348 -2.00 -17.11 2.95
N GLY A 349 -1.14 -16.95 1.94
CA GLY A 349 -1.25 -17.66 0.66
C GLY A 349 -1.21 -19.18 0.85
N ARG A 350 -0.32 -19.70 1.71
CA ARG A 350 -0.30 -21.14 2.04
C ARG A 350 -1.61 -21.61 2.67
N SER A 351 -2.12 -20.88 3.67
CA SER A 351 -3.36 -21.26 4.36
C SER A 351 -4.57 -21.18 3.43
N ARG A 352 -4.66 -20.16 2.58
CA ARG A 352 -5.75 -20.02 1.59
C ARG A 352 -5.73 -21.17 0.60
N ARG A 353 -4.58 -21.47 -0.03
CA ARG A 353 -4.45 -22.60 -0.94
C ARG A 353 -4.85 -23.94 -0.30
N ALA A 354 -4.44 -24.19 0.94
CA ALA A 354 -4.83 -25.39 1.66
C ALA A 354 -6.34 -25.44 1.93
N SER A 355 -6.96 -24.29 2.22
CA SER A 355 -8.41 -24.20 2.43
C SER A 355 -9.21 -24.43 1.16
N GLU A 356 -8.78 -23.83 0.04
CA GLU A 356 -9.40 -24.01 -1.28
C GLU A 356 -9.45 -25.49 -1.68
N LEU A 357 -8.32 -26.20 -1.55
CA LEU A 357 -8.25 -27.63 -1.86
C LEU A 357 -9.10 -28.47 -0.88
N ALA A 358 -9.23 -28.06 0.37
CA ALA A 358 -10.09 -28.73 1.34
C ALA A 358 -11.58 -28.51 1.02
N ALA A 359 -11.96 -27.29 0.66
CA ALA A 359 -13.31 -26.93 0.23
C ALA A 359 -13.71 -27.67 -1.06
N ASP A 360 -12.79 -27.78 -2.03
CA ASP A 360 -13.00 -28.58 -3.26
C ASP A 360 -13.31 -30.04 -2.96
N ARG A 361 -12.54 -30.69 -2.07
CA ARG A 361 -12.78 -32.09 -1.70
C ARG A 361 -14.09 -32.28 -0.97
N LEU A 362 -14.41 -31.35 -0.06
CA LEU A 362 -15.66 -31.36 0.69
C LEU A 362 -16.85 -31.22 -0.25
N ALA A 363 -16.79 -30.30 -1.19
CA ALA A 363 -17.83 -30.08 -2.17
C ALA A 363 -17.99 -31.27 -3.14
N ALA A 364 -16.88 -31.84 -3.63
CA ALA A 364 -16.89 -33.06 -4.44
C ALA A 364 -17.53 -34.26 -3.71
N GLY A 365 -17.43 -34.32 -2.37
CA GLY A 365 -18.11 -35.33 -1.55
C GLY A 365 -19.62 -35.13 -1.42
N ILE A 366 -20.13 -33.92 -1.67
CA ILE A 366 -21.57 -33.59 -1.67
C ILE A 366 -22.18 -33.77 -3.05
N THR A 367 -21.43 -33.42 -4.11
CA THR A 367 -21.80 -33.54 -5.52
C THR A 367 -20.96 -34.61 -6.21
N SER A 368 -19.95 -34.21 -6.99
CA SER A 368 -18.96 -35.08 -7.62
C SER A 368 -17.70 -34.30 -8.02
N GLY A 369 -16.58 -34.99 -8.24
CA GLY A 369 -15.36 -34.37 -8.78
C GLY A 369 -15.61 -33.70 -10.13
N ARG A 370 -16.40 -34.35 -11.00
CA ARG A 370 -16.81 -33.83 -12.31
C ARG A 370 -17.59 -32.51 -12.19
N ASP A 371 -18.53 -32.39 -11.25
CA ASP A 371 -19.29 -31.14 -11.05
C ASP A 371 -18.38 -29.99 -10.60
N ILE A 372 -17.41 -30.27 -9.71
CA ILE A 372 -16.39 -29.29 -9.32
C ILE A 372 -15.52 -28.89 -10.52
N ALA A 373 -14.98 -29.85 -11.26
CA ALA A 373 -14.13 -29.58 -12.41
C ALA A 373 -14.82 -28.69 -13.46
N ARG A 374 -16.09 -29.01 -13.76
CA ARG A 374 -16.89 -28.26 -14.74
C ARG A 374 -17.23 -26.86 -14.23
N SER A 375 -17.64 -26.74 -12.97
CA SER A 375 -17.93 -25.43 -12.37
C SER A 375 -16.69 -24.52 -12.33
N LEU A 376 -15.51 -25.03 -11.97
CA LEU A 376 -14.25 -24.26 -11.96
C LEU A 376 -13.91 -23.73 -13.35
N VAL A 377 -14.03 -24.57 -14.38
CA VAL A 377 -13.76 -24.17 -15.77
C VAL A 377 -14.77 -23.12 -16.24
N LYS A 378 -16.07 -23.33 -15.99
CA LYS A 378 -17.13 -22.39 -16.40
C LYS A 378 -17.01 -21.03 -15.69
N VAL A 379 -16.83 -21.03 -14.37
CA VAL A 379 -16.66 -19.80 -13.57
C VAL A 379 -15.39 -19.07 -13.98
N GLY A 380 -14.26 -19.79 -14.08
CA GLY A 380 -12.98 -19.19 -14.48
C GLY A 380 -13.02 -18.59 -15.89
N ALA A 381 -13.62 -19.29 -16.86
CA ALA A 381 -13.72 -18.81 -18.23
C ALA A 381 -14.66 -17.61 -18.34
N TYR A 382 -15.79 -17.63 -17.63
CA TYR A 382 -16.72 -16.50 -17.59
C TYR A 382 -16.09 -15.26 -16.98
N ALA A 383 -15.40 -15.41 -15.84
CA ALA A 383 -14.69 -14.33 -15.18
C ALA A 383 -13.64 -13.71 -16.10
N SER A 384 -12.76 -14.53 -16.68
CA SER A 384 -11.72 -14.09 -17.61
C SER A 384 -12.30 -13.41 -18.86
N PHE A 385 -13.39 -13.94 -19.42
CA PHE A 385 -13.99 -13.34 -20.61
C PHE A 385 -14.64 -12.00 -20.30
N ARG A 386 -15.37 -11.89 -19.18
CA ARG A 386 -15.94 -10.62 -18.75
C ARG A 386 -14.85 -9.59 -18.50
N ASP A 387 -13.78 -9.96 -17.80
CA ASP A 387 -12.64 -9.06 -17.55
C ASP A 387 -12.01 -8.56 -18.85
N ARG A 388 -11.90 -9.41 -19.88
CA ARG A 388 -11.46 -8.99 -21.23
C ARG A 388 -12.42 -8.00 -21.87
N VAL A 389 -13.72 -8.31 -21.89
CA VAL A 389 -14.74 -7.42 -22.46
C VAL A 389 -14.71 -6.05 -21.78
N GLU A 390 -14.64 -6.02 -20.45
CA GLU A 390 -14.54 -4.79 -19.67
C GLU A 390 -13.23 -4.04 -19.94
N SER A 391 -12.10 -4.75 -19.97
CA SER A 391 -10.78 -4.14 -20.25
C SER A 391 -10.70 -3.56 -21.65
N ASP A 392 -11.21 -4.27 -22.66
CA ASP A 392 -11.22 -3.84 -24.06
C ASP A 392 -12.15 -2.63 -24.24
N LEU A 393 -13.32 -2.66 -23.59
CA LEU A 393 -14.25 -1.53 -23.58
C LEU A 393 -13.62 -0.29 -22.94
N PHE A 394 -12.95 -0.48 -21.79
CA PHE A 394 -12.33 0.60 -21.05
C PHE A 394 -11.05 1.10 -21.72
N ALA A 395 -10.33 0.27 -22.48
CA ALA A 395 -9.16 0.66 -23.25
C ALA A 395 -9.52 1.40 -24.55
N GLY A 396 -10.72 1.16 -25.09
CA GLY A 396 -11.25 1.86 -26.27
C GLY A 396 -11.16 3.38 -26.14
N GLY A 397 -10.63 4.04 -27.16
CA GLY A 397 -10.44 5.50 -27.18
C GLY A 397 -11.70 6.31 -27.51
N GLU A 398 -12.82 5.65 -27.77
CA GLU A 398 -14.04 6.30 -28.27
C GLU A 398 -15.22 6.07 -27.33
N GLN A 399 -16.18 6.99 -27.38
CA GLN A 399 -17.50 6.76 -26.79
C GLN A 399 -18.19 5.64 -27.57
N GLN A 400 -18.49 4.56 -26.89
CA GLN A 400 -19.14 3.38 -27.46
C GLN A 400 -20.24 2.88 -26.54
N THR A 401 -21.23 2.19 -27.13
CA THR A 401 -22.26 1.50 -26.35
C THR A 401 -21.59 0.42 -25.49
N VAL A 402 -21.75 0.55 -24.17
CA VAL A 402 -21.17 -0.37 -23.18
C VAL A 402 -21.72 -1.77 -23.37
N ALA A 403 -23.02 -1.99 -23.09
CA ALA A 403 -23.74 -3.26 -23.33
C ALA A 403 -22.91 -4.53 -23.00
N ILE A 404 -22.23 -4.52 -21.85
CA ILE A 404 -21.34 -5.59 -21.40
C ILE A 404 -22.10 -6.91 -21.32
N ALA A 405 -23.29 -6.91 -20.73
CA ALA A 405 -24.11 -8.12 -20.58
C ALA A 405 -24.35 -8.80 -21.93
N GLN A 406 -24.71 -8.01 -22.95
CA GLN A 406 -24.97 -8.49 -24.30
C GLN A 406 -23.70 -8.97 -24.99
N ARG A 407 -22.59 -8.23 -24.86
CA ARG A 407 -21.28 -8.62 -25.44
C ARG A 407 -20.76 -9.92 -24.84
N VAL A 408 -20.89 -10.08 -23.53
CA VAL A 408 -20.55 -11.31 -22.83
C VAL A 408 -21.43 -12.46 -23.33
N ALA A 409 -22.75 -12.28 -23.38
CA ALA A 409 -23.68 -13.31 -23.82
C ALA A 409 -23.45 -13.76 -25.28
N LEU A 410 -23.17 -12.84 -26.19
CA LEU A 410 -22.96 -13.14 -27.61
C LEU A 410 -21.56 -13.65 -27.93
N GLY A 411 -20.53 -13.12 -27.27
CA GLY A 411 -19.13 -13.43 -27.58
C GLY A 411 -18.56 -14.63 -26.84
N PHE A 412 -19.24 -15.15 -25.80
CA PHE A 412 -18.67 -16.21 -24.96
C PHE A 412 -18.40 -17.52 -25.74
N ALA A 413 -19.27 -17.89 -26.68
CA ALA A 413 -19.10 -19.11 -27.48
C ALA A 413 -17.86 -19.04 -28.39
N ASP A 414 -17.63 -17.86 -29.01
CA ASP A 414 -16.45 -17.62 -29.83
C ASP A 414 -15.18 -17.65 -28.97
N TYR A 415 -15.22 -17.03 -27.79
CA TYR A 415 -14.12 -17.08 -26.83
C TYR A 415 -13.81 -18.51 -26.35
N ALA A 416 -14.82 -19.28 -25.98
CA ALA A 416 -14.67 -20.67 -25.51
C ALA A 416 -14.07 -21.61 -26.57
N SER A 417 -14.19 -21.23 -27.85
CA SER A 417 -13.61 -21.95 -28.99
C SER A 417 -12.22 -21.43 -29.40
N SER A 418 -11.75 -20.35 -28.80
CA SER A 418 -10.47 -19.70 -29.11
C SER A 418 -9.32 -20.23 -28.26
N GLU A 419 -8.07 -20.05 -28.70
CA GLU A 419 -6.89 -20.40 -27.88
C GLU A 419 -6.76 -19.51 -26.62
N ALA A 420 -7.40 -18.34 -26.61
CA ALA A 420 -7.32 -17.38 -25.50
C ALA A 420 -7.84 -17.97 -24.18
N VAL A 421 -8.88 -18.80 -24.23
CA VAL A 421 -9.48 -19.43 -23.04
C VAL A 421 -8.50 -20.34 -22.31
N HIS A 422 -7.62 -21.02 -23.04
CA HIS A 422 -6.62 -21.89 -22.44
C HIS A 422 -5.55 -21.08 -21.72
N GLY A 423 -5.08 -19.97 -22.32
CA GLY A 423 -4.14 -19.06 -21.67
C GLY A 423 -4.69 -18.48 -20.38
N ASP A 424 -5.98 -18.12 -20.37
CA ASP A 424 -6.64 -17.52 -19.21
C ASP A 424 -6.87 -18.49 -18.06
N LEU A 425 -7.38 -19.68 -18.37
CA LEU A 425 -7.71 -20.68 -17.35
C LEU A 425 -6.47 -21.29 -16.69
N HIS A 426 -5.35 -21.35 -17.41
CA HIS A 426 -4.11 -21.90 -16.85
C HIS A 426 -3.37 -20.91 -15.95
N GLY A 427 -3.66 -19.60 -16.02
CA GLY A 427 -2.91 -18.57 -15.32
C GLY A 427 -1.41 -18.61 -15.68
N SER A 428 -0.57 -17.79 -15.05
CA SER A 428 0.88 -17.89 -15.29
C SER A 428 1.36 -19.32 -15.01
N VAL A 429 1.93 -19.98 -16.03
CA VAL A 429 2.44 -21.37 -16.02
C VAL A 429 3.40 -21.67 -14.84
N THR A 430 3.91 -20.62 -14.18
CA THR A 430 4.70 -20.72 -12.96
C THR A 430 3.85 -20.33 -11.73
N PRO A 431 3.46 -21.28 -10.87
CA PRO A 431 2.79 -20.97 -9.60
C PRO A 431 3.69 -20.06 -8.74
N HIS A 432 3.15 -18.93 -8.28
CA HIS A 432 3.90 -17.96 -7.50
C HIS A 432 3.58 -18.08 -5.99
N PRO A 433 4.57 -17.96 -5.08
CA PRO A 433 4.34 -18.18 -3.63
C PRO A 433 3.27 -17.29 -2.99
N PHE A 434 3.06 -16.10 -3.55
CA PHE A 434 2.08 -15.11 -3.09
C PHE A 434 0.69 -15.26 -3.74
N ASP A 435 0.50 -16.22 -4.66
CA ASP A 435 -0.81 -16.47 -5.28
C ASP A 435 -1.80 -16.95 -4.21
N SER A 436 -2.95 -16.30 -4.12
CA SER A 436 -3.93 -16.61 -3.07
C SER A 436 -4.70 -17.91 -3.34
N HIS A 437 -4.77 -18.35 -4.59
CA HIS A 437 -5.50 -19.55 -5.01
C HIS A 437 -4.55 -20.59 -5.64
N PRO A 438 -4.81 -21.89 -5.48
CA PRO A 438 -4.07 -22.93 -6.19
C PRO A 438 -4.31 -22.83 -7.71
N PRO A 439 -3.36 -23.26 -8.55
CA PRO A 439 -3.58 -23.32 -9.99
C PRO A 439 -4.72 -24.30 -10.32
N LEU A 440 -5.44 -24.04 -11.41
CA LEU A 440 -6.58 -24.86 -11.83
C LEU A 440 -6.22 -26.35 -11.93
N SER A 441 -5.06 -26.68 -12.48
CA SER A 441 -4.59 -28.07 -12.58
C SER A 441 -4.50 -28.78 -11.23
N ALA A 442 -4.00 -28.11 -10.20
CA ALA A 442 -3.91 -28.65 -8.85
C ALA A 442 -5.30 -28.85 -8.22
N ARG A 443 -6.27 -27.97 -8.53
CA ARG A 443 -7.66 -28.11 -8.05
C ARG A 443 -8.38 -29.27 -8.72
N LEU A 444 -8.17 -29.46 -10.03
CA LEU A 444 -8.72 -30.59 -10.79
C LEU A 444 -8.17 -31.93 -10.29
N GLU A 445 -6.84 -32.04 -10.15
CA GLU A 445 -6.18 -33.25 -9.62
C GLU A 445 -6.67 -33.58 -8.20
N ASN A 446 -6.88 -32.54 -7.39
CA ASN A 446 -7.33 -32.66 -6.01
C ASN A 446 -8.74 -33.27 -5.85
N VAL A 447 -9.56 -33.19 -6.90
CA VAL A 447 -10.89 -33.84 -6.96
C VAL A 447 -10.92 -35.06 -7.89
N GLY A 448 -9.75 -35.52 -8.35
CA GLY A 448 -9.62 -36.73 -9.17
C GLY A 448 -9.97 -36.55 -10.64
N GLU A 449 -10.00 -35.31 -11.14
CA GLU A 449 -10.36 -35.00 -12.52
C GLU A 449 -9.15 -34.50 -13.33
N VAL A 450 -9.15 -34.81 -14.62
CA VAL A 450 -8.16 -34.30 -15.57
C VAL A 450 -8.91 -33.88 -16.83
N LEU A 451 -8.78 -32.61 -17.22
CA LEU A 451 -9.41 -32.06 -18.41
C LEU A 451 -8.35 -31.70 -19.45
N THR A 452 -8.52 -32.21 -20.68
CA THR A 452 -7.74 -31.75 -21.83
C THR A 452 -8.29 -30.42 -22.35
N SER A 453 -7.53 -29.72 -23.20
CA SER A 453 -8.01 -28.49 -23.86
C SER A 453 -9.32 -28.72 -24.63
N ALA A 454 -9.47 -29.86 -25.29
CA ALA A 454 -10.71 -30.21 -25.99
C ALA A 454 -11.89 -30.44 -25.02
N ASP A 455 -11.62 -31.01 -23.84
CA ASP A 455 -12.65 -31.17 -22.80
C ASP A 455 -13.12 -29.82 -22.27
N VAL A 456 -12.21 -28.88 -22.06
CA VAL A 456 -12.51 -27.52 -21.61
C VAL A 456 -13.49 -26.83 -22.56
N SER A 457 -13.17 -26.75 -23.86
CA SER A 457 -14.07 -26.12 -24.84
C SER A 457 -15.43 -26.82 -24.91
N ARG A 458 -15.45 -28.16 -24.85
CA ARG A 458 -16.69 -28.93 -24.83
C ARG A 458 -17.56 -28.61 -23.61
N VAL A 459 -16.96 -28.51 -22.42
CA VAL A 459 -17.67 -28.17 -21.16
C VAL A 459 -18.24 -26.76 -21.22
N LEU A 460 -17.50 -25.81 -21.79
CA LEU A 460 -17.93 -24.41 -21.88
C LEU A 460 -19.06 -24.18 -22.89
N LEU A 461 -19.10 -24.96 -23.97
CA LEU A 461 -20.11 -24.87 -25.03
C LEU A 461 -21.36 -25.73 -24.76
N GLU A 462 -21.35 -26.55 -23.72
CA GLU A 462 -22.48 -27.39 -23.37
C GLU A 462 -23.64 -26.53 -22.83
N PRO A 463 -24.85 -26.59 -23.45
CA PRO A 463 -25.97 -25.76 -23.04
C PRO A 463 -26.46 -26.15 -21.66
N THR A 464 -26.80 -25.15 -20.85
CA THR A 464 -27.40 -25.38 -19.53
C THR A 464 -28.89 -25.67 -19.67
N THR A 465 -29.30 -26.85 -19.21
CA THR A 465 -30.67 -27.35 -19.31
C THR A 465 -31.46 -27.19 -18.01
N SER A 466 -30.78 -27.20 -16.86
CA SER A 466 -31.40 -27.04 -15.55
C SER A 466 -30.55 -26.13 -14.66
N SER A 467 -31.05 -24.93 -14.35
CA SER A 467 -30.33 -23.94 -13.54
C SER A 467 -31.12 -23.54 -12.30
N TRP A 468 -30.44 -23.19 -11.22
CA TRP A 468 -31.05 -22.58 -10.03
C TRP A 468 -31.64 -21.19 -10.29
N THR A 469 -31.31 -20.54 -11.42
CA THR A 469 -32.01 -19.30 -11.83
C THR A 469 -33.52 -19.51 -11.97
N SER A 470 -33.96 -20.70 -12.40
CA SER A 470 -35.39 -21.05 -12.53
C SER A 470 -36.14 -21.10 -11.19
N ALA A 471 -35.42 -21.22 -10.07
CA ALA A 471 -35.98 -21.24 -8.72
C ALA A 471 -36.13 -19.84 -8.10
N ILE A 472 -35.70 -18.81 -8.81
CA ILE A 472 -35.74 -17.41 -8.36
C ILE A 472 -36.86 -16.69 -9.12
N LEU A 473 -37.83 -16.14 -8.38
CA LEU A 473 -38.91 -15.36 -8.94
C LEU A 473 -38.35 -14.10 -9.62
N GLU A 474 -38.77 -13.88 -10.88
CA GLU A 474 -38.36 -12.71 -11.68
C GLU A 474 -36.83 -12.56 -11.83
N ALA A 475 -36.07 -13.66 -11.84
CA ALA A 475 -34.61 -13.65 -11.96
C ALA A 475 -34.10 -12.81 -13.15
N ASP A 476 -34.77 -12.89 -14.31
CA ASP A 476 -34.42 -12.12 -15.51
C ASP A 476 -34.55 -10.61 -15.30
N LEU A 477 -35.62 -10.16 -14.63
CA LEU A 477 -35.85 -8.73 -14.37
C LEU A 477 -34.88 -8.21 -13.30
N LEU A 478 -34.58 -9.03 -12.30
CA LEU A 478 -33.60 -8.72 -11.26
C LEU A 478 -32.22 -8.53 -11.87
N GLU A 479 -31.77 -9.49 -12.69
CA GLU A 479 -30.45 -9.44 -13.33
C GLU A 479 -30.35 -8.26 -14.31
N ALA A 480 -31.37 -8.01 -15.11
CA ALA A 480 -31.40 -6.88 -16.05
C ALA A 480 -31.28 -5.52 -15.33
N ARG A 481 -31.89 -5.39 -14.14
CA ARG A 481 -31.78 -4.18 -13.32
C ARG A 481 -30.36 -3.97 -12.80
N LEU A 482 -29.73 -5.04 -12.30
CA LEU A 482 -28.35 -5.01 -11.80
C LEU A 482 -27.37 -4.71 -12.94
N TRP A 483 -27.52 -5.34 -14.10
CA TRP A 483 -26.72 -5.01 -15.30
C TRP A 483 -26.92 -3.56 -15.73
N GLY A 484 -28.15 -3.05 -15.74
CA GLY A 484 -28.43 -1.65 -16.09
C GLY A 484 -27.73 -0.66 -15.15
N ALA A 485 -27.74 -0.93 -13.84
CA ALA A 485 -27.04 -0.11 -12.86
C ALA A 485 -25.51 -0.17 -13.04
N TYR A 486 -24.97 -1.37 -13.23
CA TYR A 486 -23.54 -1.59 -13.47
C TYR A 486 -23.04 -0.91 -14.74
N GLU A 487 -23.70 -1.14 -15.87
CA GLU A 487 -23.32 -0.56 -17.17
C GLU A 487 -23.45 0.97 -17.16
N ALA A 488 -24.44 1.54 -16.46
CA ALA A 488 -24.56 2.99 -16.31
C ALA A 488 -23.38 3.59 -15.54
N ARG A 489 -22.90 2.92 -14.48
CA ARG A 489 -21.70 3.36 -13.75
C ARG A 489 -20.43 3.15 -14.55
N PHE A 490 -20.32 2.02 -15.26
CA PHE A 490 -19.20 1.76 -16.16
C PHE A 490 -19.11 2.85 -17.24
N ALA A 491 -20.24 3.21 -17.86
CA ALA A 491 -20.32 4.30 -18.83
C ALA A 491 -19.87 5.64 -18.25
N GLN A 492 -20.29 5.98 -17.03
CA GLN A 492 -19.86 7.22 -16.35
C GLN A 492 -18.35 7.22 -16.06
N ALA A 493 -17.80 6.10 -15.60
CA ALA A 493 -16.37 5.95 -15.33
C ALA A 493 -15.54 6.05 -16.61
N HIS A 494 -15.99 5.40 -17.69
CA HIS A 494 -15.37 5.47 -19.02
C HIS A 494 -15.43 6.89 -19.60
N ASP A 495 -16.60 7.54 -19.52
CA ASP A 495 -16.80 8.92 -19.97
C ASP A 495 -15.84 9.90 -19.27
N LEU A 496 -15.66 9.75 -17.95
CA LEU A 496 -14.67 10.51 -17.19
C LEU A 496 -13.23 10.15 -17.61
N ALA A 497 -12.91 8.86 -17.73
CA ALA A 497 -11.58 8.41 -18.13
C ALA A 497 -11.15 8.97 -19.49
N LEU A 498 -12.07 9.02 -20.47
CA LEU A 498 -11.83 9.64 -21.77
C LEU A 498 -11.46 11.13 -21.65
N ALA A 499 -12.11 11.88 -20.75
CA ALA A 499 -11.77 13.28 -20.52
C ALA A 499 -10.35 13.49 -19.98
N TYR A 500 -9.83 12.50 -19.24
CA TYR A 500 -8.43 12.48 -18.78
C TYR A 500 -7.45 12.05 -19.87
N ARG A 501 -7.86 11.21 -20.83
CA ARG A 501 -6.96 10.64 -21.86
C ARG A 501 -6.88 11.48 -23.12
N TYR A 502 -7.95 12.18 -23.50
CA TYR A 502 -7.99 12.88 -24.77
C TYR A 502 -6.91 13.94 -24.92
N VAL A 503 -6.31 14.00 -26.10
CA VAL A 503 -5.57 15.18 -26.54
C VAL A 503 -6.43 15.79 -27.63
N PRO A 504 -7.31 16.75 -27.28
CA PRO A 504 -8.40 17.15 -28.14
C PRO A 504 -7.85 17.67 -29.47
N SER A 505 -8.11 16.90 -30.52
CA SER A 505 -7.74 17.16 -31.91
C SER A 505 -8.96 17.48 -32.76
N THR A 506 -10.14 17.03 -32.32
CA THR A 506 -11.44 17.32 -32.91
C THR A 506 -12.29 18.17 -31.97
N GLU A 507 -13.29 18.86 -32.54
CA GLU A 507 -14.23 19.66 -31.74
C GLU A 507 -15.06 18.78 -30.78
N ALA A 508 -15.39 17.55 -31.16
CA ALA A 508 -16.11 16.61 -30.29
C ALA A 508 -15.28 16.22 -29.06
N GLU A 509 -13.99 15.90 -29.23
CA GLU A 509 -13.08 15.62 -28.11
C GLU A 509 -12.91 16.85 -27.22
N ARG A 510 -12.83 18.05 -27.81
CA ARG A 510 -12.74 19.32 -27.07
C ARG A 510 -13.97 19.52 -26.18
N GLN A 511 -15.16 19.38 -26.75
CA GLN A 511 -16.43 19.48 -26.00
C GLN A 511 -16.54 18.42 -24.91
N HIS A 512 -16.04 17.20 -25.16
CA HIS A 512 -16.01 16.14 -24.15
C HIS A 512 -15.09 16.49 -22.98
N VAL A 513 -13.90 17.02 -23.25
CA VAL A 513 -13.00 17.50 -22.20
C VAL A 513 -13.63 18.66 -21.44
N GLU A 514 -14.20 19.64 -22.14
CA GLU A 514 -14.87 20.81 -21.53
C GLU A 514 -16.11 20.45 -20.71
N LYS A 515 -16.81 19.35 -21.02
CA LYS A 515 -17.91 18.80 -20.21
C LYS A 515 -17.46 18.48 -18.78
N HIS A 516 -16.24 17.94 -18.62
CA HIS A 516 -15.67 17.54 -17.33
C HIS A 516 -14.71 18.59 -16.75
N PHE A 517 -14.12 19.40 -17.61
CA PHE A 517 -13.12 20.43 -17.29
C PHE A 517 -13.52 21.77 -17.95
N PRO A 518 -14.66 22.38 -17.56
CA PRO A 518 -15.15 23.61 -18.18
C PRO A 518 -14.18 24.78 -17.97
N PRO A 519 -14.17 25.81 -18.83
CA PRO A 519 -13.40 27.01 -18.55
C PRO A 519 -13.91 27.69 -17.28
N LEU A 520 -13.00 27.97 -16.34
CA LEU A 520 -13.27 28.59 -15.06
C LEU A 520 -12.68 30.00 -15.00
N THR A 521 -13.37 30.89 -14.28
CA THR A 521 -12.96 32.28 -14.10
C THR A 521 -13.03 32.66 -12.63
N PHE A 522 -11.91 33.13 -12.09
CA PHE A 522 -11.78 33.55 -10.69
C PHE A 522 -11.52 35.05 -10.61
N ALA A 523 -12.49 35.78 -10.06
CA ALA A 523 -12.41 37.23 -9.91
C ALA A 523 -11.53 37.65 -8.71
N GLY A 524 -10.78 38.73 -8.92
CA GLY A 524 -10.01 39.42 -7.89
C GLY A 524 -10.88 40.25 -6.93
N LYS A 525 -10.27 40.62 -5.81
CA LYS A 525 -10.82 41.59 -4.85
C LYS A 525 -10.72 43.03 -5.38
N GLU A 526 -9.71 43.31 -6.20
CA GLU A 526 -9.49 44.58 -6.90
C GLU A 526 -10.10 44.54 -8.31
N ALA A 527 -10.58 45.67 -8.80
CA ALA A 527 -11.15 45.77 -10.15
C ALA A 527 -10.06 45.54 -11.21
N GLY A 528 -10.30 44.61 -12.14
CA GLY A 528 -9.39 44.29 -13.25
C GLY A 528 -8.47 43.09 -13.02
N LEU A 529 -8.43 42.51 -11.81
CA LEU A 529 -7.72 41.25 -11.57
C LEU A 529 -8.65 40.06 -11.82
N GLU A 530 -8.28 39.20 -12.76
CA GLU A 530 -8.98 37.96 -13.09
C GLU A 530 -7.98 36.85 -13.43
N VAL A 531 -8.32 35.62 -13.02
CA VAL A 531 -7.60 34.39 -13.40
C VAL A 531 -8.54 33.48 -14.16
N GLN A 532 -8.18 33.13 -15.39
CA GLN A 532 -8.90 32.22 -16.25
C GLN A 532 -8.15 30.89 -16.33
N LEU A 533 -8.87 29.78 -16.21
CA LEU A 533 -8.31 28.43 -16.25
C LEU A 533 -9.14 27.58 -17.20
N ASP A 534 -8.50 27.00 -18.21
CA ASP A 534 -9.09 26.00 -19.09
C ASP A 534 -8.23 24.72 -19.09
N PHE A 535 -8.65 23.69 -19.84
CA PHE A 535 -7.94 22.40 -19.88
C PHE A 535 -6.52 22.47 -20.48
N ALA A 536 -6.15 23.58 -21.15
CA ALA A 536 -4.89 23.76 -21.85
C ALA A 536 -3.95 24.78 -21.16
N GLN A 537 -4.49 25.81 -20.52
CA GLN A 537 -3.72 26.94 -20.01
C GLN A 537 -4.37 27.62 -18.80
N VAL A 538 -3.53 28.36 -18.06
CA VAL A 538 -3.95 29.30 -17.03
C VAL A 538 -3.47 30.69 -17.41
N ASN A 539 -4.37 31.68 -17.30
CA ASN A 539 -4.07 33.08 -17.58
C ASN A 539 -4.38 33.93 -16.35
N CYS A 540 -3.49 34.87 -16.03
CA CYS A 540 -3.76 35.92 -15.06
C CYS A 540 -3.66 37.25 -15.80
N THR A 541 -4.62 38.13 -15.60
CA THR A 541 -4.60 39.52 -16.12
C THR A 541 -3.31 40.30 -15.85
N GLU A 542 -2.55 39.95 -14.80
CA GLU A 542 -1.24 40.55 -14.50
C GLU A 542 -0.10 40.00 -15.40
N TRP A 543 -0.36 39.01 -16.25
CA TRP A 543 0.63 38.38 -17.13
C TRP A 543 0.47 38.83 -18.59
N GLU A 544 1.59 39.00 -19.29
CA GLU A 544 1.59 39.34 -20.72
C GLU A 544 1.11 38.19 -21.61
N GLN A 545 1.32 36.93 -21.18
CA GLN A 545 0.96 35.73 -21.92
C GLN A 545 0.41 34.66 -20.98
N PRO A 546 -0.58 33.85 -21.43
CA PRO A 546 -1.06 32.71 -20.68
C PRO A 546 0.03 31.64 -20.54
N VAL A 547 0.00 30.92 -19.43
CA VAL A 547 0.89 29.79 -19.17
C VAL A 547 0.17 28.52 -19.57
N ARG A 548 0.73 27.80 -20.54
CA ARG A 548 0.20 26.48 -20.92
C ARG A 548 0.54 25.46 -19.84
N LEU A 549 -0.37 24.52 -19.59
CA LEU A 549 -0.18 23.50 -18.54
C LEU A 549 0.99 22.55 -18.85
N ASP A 550 1.31 22.33 -20.13
CA ASP A 550 2.46 21.53 -20.58
C ASP A 550 3.81 22.16 -20.22
N GLN A 551 3.86 23.48 -20.04
CA GLN A 551 5.05 24.21 -19.63
C GLN A 551 5.31 24.13 -18.13
N VAL A 552 4.33 23.71 -17.31
CA VAL A 552 4.45 23.69 -15.85
C VAL A 552 5.25 22.45 -15.40
N LYS A 553 6.49 22.68 -14.95
CA LYS A 553 7.35 21.65 -14.35
C LYS A 553 6.88 21.27 -12.94
N SER A 554 6.65 22.27 -12.10
CA SER A 554 6.17 22.08 -10.73
C SER A 554 5.33 23.26 -10.28
N ALA A 555 4.39 23.00 -9.36
CA ALA A 555 3.57 24.02 -8.74
C ALA A 555 3.62 23.87 -7.22
N SER A 556 3.79 24.96 -6.50
CA SER A 556 3.88 24.98 -5.03
C SER A 556 3.22 26.22 -4.45
N THR A 557 2.68 26.10 -3.24
CA THR A 557 2.17 27.25 -2.50
C THR A 557 3.24 27.78 -1.55
N GLU A 558 3.53 29.08 -1.64
CA GLU A 558 4.45 29.78 -0.73
C GLU A 558 3.74 30.97 -0.08
N GLU A 559 4.12 31.30 1.15
CA GLU A 559 3.68 32.52 1.83
C GLU A 559 4.80 33.57 1.77
N ARG A 560 4.47 34.79 1.30
CA ARG A 560 5.39 35.92 1.22
C ARG A 560 4.68 37.17 1.71
N LEU A 561 5.29 37.89 2.66
CA LEU A 561 4.75 39.14 3.19
C LEU A 561 3.27 39.01 3.63
N PHE A 562 2.94 37.94 4.37
CA PHE A 562 1.58 37.60 4.85
C PHE A 562 0.54 37.37 3.73
N LYS A 563 0.99 37.11 2.49
CA LYS A 563 0.13 36.76 1.35
C LYS A 563 0.51 35.38 0.82
N LYS A 564 -0.49 34.59 0.48
CA LYS A 564 -0.36 33.25 -0.10
C LYS A 564 -0.24 33.37 -1.62
N TYR A 565 0.73 32.65 -2.19
CA TYR A 565 0.98 32.59 -3.63
C TYR A 565 0.93 31.16 -4.14
N LEU A 566 0.44 30.99 -5.35
CA LEU A 566 0.66 29.79 -6.16
C LEU A 566 1.81 30.08 -7.13
N ASP A 567 2.92 29.39 -6.95
CA ASP A 567 4.10 29.51 -7.80
C ASP A 567 4.16 28.39 -8.82
N LEU A 568 4.31 28.77 -10.09
CA LEU A 568 4.49 27.88 -11.22
C LEU A 568 5.94 27.99 -11.70
N GLN A 569 6.64 26.86 -11.68
CA GLN A 569 7.97 26.74 -12.28
C GLN A 569 7.82 26.19 -13.69
N LEU A 570 8.30 26.93 -14.69
CA LEU A 570 8.22 26.54 -16.10
C LEU A 570 9.43 25.70 -16.54
N LYS A 571 9.21 24.79 -17.51
CA LYS A 571 10.25 23.90 -18.07
C LYS A 571 11.36 24.67 -18.80
N GLU A 572 11.04 25.79 -19.48
CA GLU A 572 11.95 26.50 -20.40
C GLU A 572 12.60 27.78 -19.82
N GLY A 573 12.74 27.90 -18.51
CA GLY A 573 13.43 29.04 -17.88
C GLY A 573 14.55 28.61 -16.93
N GLY A 574 15.73 29.24 -17.06
CA GLY A 574 16.78 29.15 -16.03
C GLY A 574 16.25 29.55 -14.64
N LEU A 575 16.99 29.23 -13.57
CA LEU A 575 16.55 29.24 -12.16
C LEU A 575 15.72 30.47 -11.69
N PHE A 576 15.83 31.62 -12.37
CA PHE A 576 15.11 32.86 -12.04
C PHE A 576 14.26 33.48 -13.17
N LYS A 577 14.28 32.95 -14.41
CA LYS A 577 13.52 33.51 -15.55
C LYS A 577 12.25 32.72 -15.91
N GLY A 578 12.02 31.57 -15.27
CA GLY A 578 10.89 30.68 -15.55
C GLY A 578 9.81 30.61 -14.47
N LYS A 579 9.72 31.59 -13.55
CA LYS A 579 8.74 31.56 -12.46
C LYS A 579 7.56 32.49 -12.76
N ARG A 580 6.33 31.97 -12.63
CA ARG A 580 5.08 32.74 -12.68
C ARG A 580 4.33 32.53 -11.38
N SER A 581 3.84 33.62 -10.77
CA SER A 581 3.17 33.55 -9.48
C SER A 581 1.78 34.16 -9.58
N ILE A 582 0.80 33.52 -8.93
CA ILE A 582 -0.55 34.04 -8.75
C ILE A 582 -0.73 34.37 -7.27
N CYS A 583 -1.12 35.60 -6.95
CA CYS A 583 -1.39 35.99 -5.56
C CYS A 583 -2.79 35.52 -5.13
N LEU A 584 -2.86 34.35 -4.50
CA LEU A 584 -4.12 33.75 -4.03
C LEU A 584 -4.87 34.67 -3.05
N SER A 585 -4.15 35.41 -2.20
CA SER A 585 -4.77 36.36 -1.26
C SER A 585 -5.55 37.51 -1.93
N LYS A 586 -5.24 37.84 -3.20
CA LYS A 586 -5.96 38.85 -3.97
C LYS A 586 -7.24 38.30 -4.63
N LEU A 587 -7.44 36.98 -4.70
CA LEU A 587 -8.63 36.37 -5.26
C LEU A 587 -9.78 36.34 -4.25
N ARG A 588 -11.01 36.38 -4.74
CA ARG A 588 -12.21 36.20 -3.90
C ARG A 588 -12.35 34.75 -3.43
N ASP A 589 -12.04 33.80 -4.31
CA ASP A 589 -12.06 32.36 -4.04
C ASP A 589 -10.66 31.75 -4.28
N ALA A 590 -9.82 31.85 -3.25
CA ALA A 590 -8.44 31.37 -3.31
C ALA A 590 -8.34 29.84 -3.27
N ASP A 591 -9.17 29.20 -2.45
CA ASP A 591 -9.10 27.75 -2.24
C ASP A 591 -9.76 27.00 -3.40
N GLY A 592 -10.87 27.50 -3.95
CA GLY A 592 -11.48 26.95 -5.16
C GLY A 592 -10.57 27.04 -6.38
N MET A 593 -9.85 28.17 -6.55
CA MET A 593 -8.85 28.29 -7.61
C MET A 593 -7.71 27.29 -7.45
N LEU A 594 -7.18 27.11 -6.22
CA LEU A 594 -6.10 26.18 -5.95
C LEU A 594 -6.53 24.72 -6.21
N GLN A 595 -7.74 24.35 -5.78
CA GLN A 595 -8.31 23.03 -6.02
C GLN A 595 -8.52 22.78 -7.52
N ALA A 596 -9.11 23.74 -8.23
CA ALA A 596 -9.32 23.65 -9.68
C ALA A 596 -7.98 23.56 -10.44
N PHE A 597 -7.00 24.40 -10.13
CA PHE A 597 -5.69 24.34 -10.75
C PHE A 597 -5.02 22.97 -10.55
N GLY A 598 -5.08 22.43 -9.33
CA GLY A 598 -4.56 21.09 -9.02
C GLY A 598 -5.27 20.00 -9.83
N HIS A 599 -6.59 20.07 -9.97
CA HIS A 599 -7.39 19.12 -10.73
C HIS A 599 -7.08 19.17 -12.24
N TYR A 600 -6.98 20.36 -12.83
CA TYR A 600 -6.71 20.56 -14.26
C TYR A 600 -5.28 20.19 -14.62
N LEU A 601 -4.30 20.58 -13.79
CA LEU A 601 -2.91 20.15 -13.95
C LEU A 601 -2.76 18.63 -13.77
N GLY A 602 -3.51 18.04 -12.82
CA GLY A 602 -3.58 16.59 -12.62
C GLY A 602 -4.08 15.86 -13.87
N ARG A 603 -5.14 16.37 -14.51
CA ARG A 603 -5.63 15.86 -15.78
C ARG A 603 -4.59 15.96 -16.89
N HIS A 604 -3.92 17.11 -17.02
CA HIS A 604 -2.87 17.29 -18.03
C HIS A 604 -1.74 16.28 -17.85
N ARG A 605 -1.29 16.03 -16.62
CA ARG A 605 -0.25 15.03 -16.34
C ARG A 605 -0.71 13.61 -16.63
N ALA A 606 -1.94 13.24 -16.26
CA ALA A 606 -2.50 11.93 -16.57
C ALA A 606 -2.59 11.69 -18.08
N MET A 607 -2.96 12.72 -18.86
CA MET A 607 -2.94 12.70 -20.31
C MET A 607 -1.52 12.50 -20.87
N GLU A 608 -0.51 13.25 -20.39
CA GLU A 608 0.90 13.07 -20.81
C GLU A 608 1.41 11.66 -20.51
N GLU A 609 1.11 11.14 -19.31
CA GLU A 609 1.49 9.79 -18.89
C GLU A 609 0.86 8.71 -19.77
N HIS A 610 -0.44 8.82 -20.05
CA HIS A 610 -1.14 7.92 -20.95
C HIS A 610 -0.54 7.94 -22.36
N GLN A 611 -0.25 9.12 -22.92
CA GLN A 611 0.41 9.21 -24.23
C GLN A 611 1.80 8.55 -24.24
N ALA A 612 2.58 8.73 -23.17
CA ALA A 612 3.89 8.11 -23.06
C ALA A 612 3.79 6.58 -23.03
N GLN A 613 2.81 6.05 -22.30
CA GLN A 613 2.53 4.60 -22.25
C GLN A 613 2.06 4.06 -23.60
N SER A 614 1.13 4.74 -24.29
CA SER A 614 0.66 4.32 -25.62
C SER A 614 1.79 4.30 -26.66
N LYS A 615 2.71 5.28 -26.61
CA LYS A 615 3.90 5.32 -27.49
C LYS A 615 4.93 4.23 -27.20
N GLN A 616 4.96 3.69 -25.98
CA GLN A 616 5.85 2.58 -25.61
C GLN A 616 5.26 1.22 -25.99
N ALA A 617 3.93 1.13 -26.04
CA ALA A 617 3.20 -0.09 -26.42
C ALA A 617 3.07 -0.29 -27.93
N ALA A 618 3.12 0.80 -28.72
CA ALA A 618 3.19 0.80 -30.18
C ALA A 618 4.63 0.67 -30.68
#